data_AF-A0A1C5LWV2-F1
#
_entry.id   AF-A0A1C5LWV2-F1
#
_cell.length_a   1.000
_cell.length_b   1.000
_cell.length_c   1.000
_cell.angle_alpha   90.00
_cell.angle_beta   90.00
_cell.angle_gamma   90.00
#
_symmetry.space_group_name_H-M   'P 1'
#
loop_
_entity.id
_entity.type
_entity.pdbx_description
1 polymer ?
#
loop_
_entity_poly.entity_id
_entity_poly.type
_entity_poly.pdbx_seq_one_letter_code
_entity_poly.pdbx_strand_id
1 'polypeptide(L)'
;MSYVMKEHLANKANYGSKRDLSKIKYLVIHYTSNDGDSDESNGKYFAREIVKASAHYFVDDDSVTHSVPDDYVAYSVGGKCQSAHHPYYGTIKNANSISIEMCDNHKDGTVHICDETLANTYALARALMKKYNIDIDHVVRHYDVNGKLCPNCNGLLNDNVWQTFKNNIQNSTTGALGTGTVVPSAAKNDNLDSLIARGQQHSINFTGHSIATDGAYGPKTQANIARCFQHAINLDYGAKLKVDGAFGKNSKAALGQHYVKRKETQYLVTAVEIALMCRGYDPSGVECPGKFGSGLEAAVKQFQSDRGLKVDGIAGRNTILKLMGV
;
A
#
# COMPACT_ATOMS: atom_id res chain seq x y z
N MET A 1 -15.10 -0.06 19.13
CA MET A 1 -16.40 -0.77 19.20
C MET A 1 -16.14 -2.25 19.11
N SER A 2 -16.91 -3.07 19.83
CA SER A 2 -16.95 -4.53 19.64
C SER A 2 -18.18 -4.85 18.81
N TYR A 3 -18.00 -5.21 17.55
CA TYR A 3 -19.06 -5.78 16.72
C TYR A 3 -19.71 -6.97 17.42
N VAL A 4 -20.96 -7.27 17.08
CA VAL A 4 -21.61 -8.51 17.50
C VAL A 4 -21.18 -9.61 16.54
N MET A 5 -20.67 -10.73 17.07
CA MET A 5 -20.40 -11.91 16.26
C MET A 5 -21.71 -12.71 16.10
N LYS A 6 -22.11 -12.96 14.86
CA LYS A 6 -23.24 -13.80 14.45
C LYS A 6 -22.72 -15.05 13.75
N GLU A 7 -23.55 -16.08 13.63
CA GLU A 7 -23.16 -17.32 12.94
C GLU A 7 -24.24 -17.77 11.95
N HIS A 8 -23.83 -17.92 10.70
CA HIS A 8 -24.62 -18.51 9.62
C HIS A 8 -23.72 -19.38 8.75
N LEU A 9 -23.54 -20.63 9.19
CA LEU A 9 -22.64 -21.56 8.53
C LEU A 9 -23.10 -21.82 7.08
N ALA A 10 -22.18 -21.62 6.15
CA ALA A 10 -22.37 -21.90 4.74
C ALA A 10 -22.75 -23.37 4.52
N ASN A 11 -23.35 -23.65 3.38
CA ASN A 11 -23.58 -25.02 2.95
C ASN A 11 -22.23 -25.76 2.84
N LYS A 12 -22.14 -26.99 3.34
CA LYS A 12 -20.90 -27.80 3.30
C LYS A 12 -20.28 -27.91 1.91
N ALA A 13 -21.11 -27.85 0.86
CA ALA A 13 -20.69 -27.92 -0.54
C ALA A 13 -19.95 -26.66 -1.04
N ASN A 14 -19.92 -25.57 -0.26
CA ASN A 14 -19.28 -24.30 -0.59
C ASN A 14 -17.89 -24.11 0.04
N TYR A 15 -17.43 -25.04 0.88
CA TYR A 15 -16.10 -24.98 1.47
C TYR A 15 -15.45 -26.37 1.56
N GLY A 16 -14.13 -26.36 1.66
CA GLY A 16 -13.25 -27.51 1.51
C GLY A 16 -13.16 -28.42 2.70
N SER A 17 -12.06 -29.15 2.72
CA SER A 17 -11.72 -30.07 3.80
C SER A 17 -11.36 -29.32 5.09
N LYS A 18 -11.37 -30.08 6.18
CA LYS A 18 -10.83 -29.64 7.46
C LYS A 18 -9.32 -29.39 7.32
N ARG A 19 -8.80 -28.40 8.02
CA ARG A 19 -7.38 -28.07 8.16
C ARG A 19 -7.02 -27.92 9.63
N ASP A 20 -5.75 -28.11 9.94
CA ASP A 20 -5.20 -27.72 11.24
C ASP A 20 -5.12 -26.19 11.33
N LEU A 21 -5.51 -25.62 12.47
CA LEU A 21 -5.51 -24.18 12.69
C LEU A 21 -4.10 -23.57 12.59
N SER A 22 -3.05 -24.34 12.90
CA SER A 22 -1.65 -23.91 12.74
C SER A 22 -1.26 -23.64 11.28
N LYS A 23 -2.05 -24.12 10.30
CA LYS A 23 -1.85 -23.83 8.88
C LYS A 23 -2.35 -22.45 8.47
N ILE A 24 -3.15 -21.79 9.29
CA ILE A 24 -3.59 -20.42 9.04
C ILE A 24 -2.38 -19.51 9.24
N LYS A 25 -1.98 -18.84 8.15
CA LYS A 25 -0.83 -17.95 8.10
C LYS A 25 -1.16 -16.56 7.55
N TYR A 26 -2.32 -16.40 6.90
CA TYR A 26 -2.68 -15.17 6.20
C TYR A 26 -4.13 -14.76 6.49
N LEU A 27 -4.37 -13.45 6.50
CA LEU A 27 -5.71 -12.89 6.32
C LEU A 27 -5.80 -12.29 4.91
N VAL A 28 -6.87 -12.59 4.18
CA VAL A 28 -7.12 -12.01 2.87
C VAL A 28 -8.39 -11.18 2.93
N ILE A 29 -8.25 -9.91 2.58
CA ILE A 29 -9.34 -8.94 2.57
C ILE A 29 -9.99 -8.91 1.18
N HIS A 30 -11.30 -8.95 1.19
CA HIS A 30 -12.18 -8.95 0.04
C HIS A 30 -13.31 -7.93 0.23
N TYR A 31 -14.13 -7.78 -0.80
CA TYR A 31 -15.38 -7.04 -0.75
C TYR A 31 -16.41 -7.80 -1.60
N THR A 32 -17.66 -7.75 -1.18
CA THR A 32 -18.74 -8.52 -1.83
C THR A 32 -19.05 -8.01 -3.24
N SER A 33 -18.69 -6.76 -3.54
CA SER A 33 -19.01 -6.06 -4.78
C SER A 33 -20.50 -5.88 -5.03
N ASN A 34 -21.34 -6.00 -4.00
CA ASN A 34 -22.75 -5.70 -4.05
C ASN A 34 -22.97 -4.22 -3.67
N ASP A 35 -23.93 -3.57 -4.32
CA ASP A 35 -24.45 -2.24 -3.97
C ASP A 35 -25.68 -2.45 -3.07
N GLY A 36 -25.44 -2.45 -1.76
CA GLY A 36 -26.43 -2.75 -0.73
C GLY A 36 -26.54 -4.23 -0.37
N ASP A 37 -25.80 -4.67 0.64
CA ASP A 37 -25.89 -5.97 1.30
C ASP A 37 -25.56 -5.88 2.81
N SER A 38 -25.65 -7.00 3.51
CA SER A 38 -25.33 -7.11 4.94
C SER A 38 -24.54 -8.38 5.20
N ASP A 39 -23.89 -8.45 6.36
CA ASP A 39 -23.12 -9.62 6.74
C ASP A 39 -24.02 -10.87 6.88
N GLU A 40 -25.23 -10.73 7.44
CA GLU A 40 -26.13 -11.86 7.65
C GLU A 40 -26.88 -12.24 6.39
N SER A 41 -27.18 -11.28 5.51
CA SER A 41 -27.80 -11.60 4.22
C SER A 41 -26.86 -12.44 3.36
N ASN A 42 -25.56 -12.10 3.34
CA ASN A 42 -24.53 -12.94 2.74
C ASN A 42 -24.40 -14.30 3.46
N GLY A 43 -24.30 -14.32 4.79
CA GLY A 43 -24.23 -15.56 5.56
C GLY A 43 -25.41 -16.52 5.29
N LYS A 44 -26.64 -16.00 5.28
CA LYS A 44 -27.86 -16.76 4.94
C LYS A 44 -27.86 -17.23 3.49
N TYR A 45 -27.36 -16.41 2.56
CA TYR A 45 -27.24 -16.78 1.15
C TYR A 45 -26.29 -17.98 0.98
N PHE A 46 -25.08 -17.92 1.54
CA PHE A 46 -24.11 -19.01 1.43
C PHE A 46 -24.52 -20.27 2.23
N ALA A 47 -25.37 -20.14 3.25
CA ALA A 47 -25.99 -21.26 3.97
C ALA A 47 -27.02 -22.00 3.12
N ARG A 48 -27.82 -21.26 2.34
CA ARG A 48 -28.91 -21.81 1.52
C ARG A 48 -28.45 -22.30 0.14
N GLU A 49 -27.67 -21.49 -0.56
CA GLU A 49 -27.29 -21.73 -1.96
C GLU A 49 -25.99 -22.53 -2.09
N ILE A 50 -25.82 -23.26 -3.19
CA ILE A 50 -24.58 -23.97 -3.52
C ILE A 50 -23.91 -23.28 -4.71
N VAL A 51 -22.95 -22.40 -4.43
CA VAL A 51 -22.29 -21.54 -5.43
C VAL A 51 -20.82 -21.86 -5.65
N LYS A 52 -20.25 -22.81 -4.88
CA LYS A 52 -18.83 -23.22 -4.97
C LYS A 52 -17.83 -22.09 -4.70
N ALA A 53 -18.23 -21.12 -3.89
CA ALA A 53 -17.42 -20.06 -3.32
C ALA A 53 -17.84 -19.86 -1.86
N SER A 54 -16.98 -19.27 -1.03
CA SER A 54 -17.29 -18.90 0.35
C SER A 54 -16.21 -17.99 0.95
N ALA A 55 -16.54 -17.32 2.05
CA ALA A 55 -15.60 -16.63 2.93
C ALA A 55 -15.82 -17.08 4.38
N HIS A 56 -14.82 -16.86 5.24
CA HIS A 56 -14.95 -17.24 6.66
C HIS A 56 -15.81 -16.22 7.40
N TYR A 57 -15.66 -14.94 7.07
CA TYR A 57 -16.36 -13.84 7.71
C TYR A 57 -16.92 -12.87 6.68
N PHE A 58 -18.15 -12.43 6.89
CA PHE A 58 -18.73 -11.23 6.29
C PHE A 58 -18.81 -10.15 7.36
N VAL A 59 -18.60 -8.90 6.98
CA VAL A 59 -18.55 -7.77 7.91
C VAL A 59 -19.35 -6.60 7.36
N ASP A 60 -20.21 -6.02 8.18
CA ASP A 60 -20.93 -4.78 7.90
C ASP A 60 -20.82 -3.79 9.07
N ASP A 61 -21.69 -2.77 9.10
CA ASP A 61 -21.61 -1.64 10.01
C ASP A 61 -21.93 -1.98 11.46
N ASP A 62 -22.72 -3.01 11.71
CA ASP A 62 -23.16 -3.37 13.06
C ASP A 62 -22.59 -4.70 13.57
N SER A 63 -22.16 -5.60 12.67
CA SER A 63 -21.82 -6.97 13.07
C SER A 63 -20.83 -7.69 12.14
N VAL A 64 -20.50 -8.92 12.55
CA VAL A 64 -19.67 -9.85 11.79
C VAL A 64 -20.35 -11.21 11.78
N THR A 65 -20.55 -11.78 10.60
CA THR A 65 -21.15 -13.10 10.43
C THR A 65 -20.08 -14.13 10.08
N HIS A 66 -19.86 -15.07 10.99
CA HIS A 66 -19.01 -16.24 10.79
C HIS A 66 -19.75 -17.27 9.92
N SER A 67 -19.24 -17.54 8.72
CA SER A 67 -19.89 -18.39 7.71
C SER A 67 -19.13 -19.68 7.39
N VAL A 68 -17.81 -19.72 7.51
CA VAL A 68 -17.06 -20.97 7.38
C VAL A 68 -16.19 -21.16 8.62
N PRO A 69 -16.29 -22.30 9.33
CA PRO A 69 -15.45 -22.57 10.49
C PRO A 69 -13.97 -22.39 10.15
N ASP A 70 -13.20 -21.73 11.03
CA ASP A 70 -11.79 -21.44 10.79
C ASP A 70 -10.93 -22.69 10.49
N ASP A 71 -11.30 -23.85 11.06
CA ASP A 71 -10.67 -25.15 10.82
C ASP A 71 -11.13 -25.82 9.53
N TYR A 72 -11.89 -25.13 8.68
CA TYR A 72 -12.23 -25.53 7.32
C TYR A 72 -11.73 -24.52 6.28
N VAL A 73 -11.56 -25.00 5.06
CA VAL A 73 -11.00 -24.20 3.95
C VAL A 73 -12.10 -23.47 3.19
N ALA A 74 -12.26 -22.16 3.34
CA ALA A 74 -13.17 -21.40 2.47
C ALA A 74 -12.67 -21.36 1.01
N TYR A 75 -13.59 -21.25 0.05
CA TYR A 75 -13.28 -21.19 -1.38
C TYR A 75 -13.29 -19.73 -1.87
N SER A 76 -12.23 -18.99 -1.55
CA SER A 76 -12.19 -17.53 -1.70
C SER A 76 -11.05 -17.01 -2.59
N VAL A 77 -9.82 -17.47 -2.37
CA VAL A 77 -8.61 -16.86 -2.96
C VAL A 77 -8.06 -17.61 -4.18
N GLY A 78 -8.67 -18.73 -4.54
CA GLY A 78 -8.27 -19.57 -5.68
C GLY A 78 -8.41 -18.90 -7.05
N GLY A 79 -8.07 -19.65 -8.10
CA GLY A 79 -8.10 -19.19 -9.50
C GLY A 79 -6.71 -19.07 -10.12
N LYS A 80 -6.68 -18.80 -11.43
CA LYS A 80 -5.44 -18.53 -12.17
C LYS A 80 -4.94 -17.12 -11.84
N CYS A 81 -3.65 -16.87 -12.05
CA CYS A 81 -3.10 -15.52 -12.02
C CYS A 81 -3.81 -14.69 -13.11
N GLN A 82 -4.40 -13.56 -12.73
CA GLN A 82 -5.18 -12.68 -13.58
C GLN A 82 -4.33 -11.55 -14.20
N SER A 83 -3.02 -11.50 -13.89
CA SER A 83 -2.04 -10.61 -14.53
C SER A 83 -0.68 -11.32 -14.67
N ALA A 84 0.33 -10.64 -15.24
CA ALA A 84 1.63 -11.21 -15.58
C ALA A 84 2.39 -11.81 -14.37
N HIS A 85 2.24 -11.25 -13.16
CA HIS A 85 2.83 -11.77 -11.92
C HIS A 85 2.24 -11.08 -10.68
N HIS A 86 1.99 -11.84 -9.61
CA HIS A 86 1.57 -11.31 -8.30
C HIS A 86 2.41 -11.94 -7.18
N PRO A 87 2.80 -11.14 -6.17
CA PRO A 87 3.84 -11.50 -5.20
C PRO A 87 3.52 -12.75 -4.38
N TYR A 88 2.24 -13.07 -4.21
CA TYR A 88 1.81 -14.22 -3.41
C TYR A 88 1.15 -15.34 -4.22
N TYR A 89 1.20 -15.27 -5.55
CA TYR A 89 0.59 -16.28 -6.40
C TYR A 89 1.24 -17.65 -6.20
N GLY A 90 0.42 -18.64 -5.82
CA GLY A 90 0.88 -19.99 -5.48
C GLY A 90 1.40 -20.15 -4.04
N THR A 91 1.67 -19.05 -3.33
CA THR A 91 2.09 -19.04 -1.91
C THR A 91 0.89 -18.98 -0.98
N ILE A 92 0.01 -17.99 -1.20
CA ILE A 92 -1.24 -17.86 -0.45
C ILE A 92 -2.31 -18.71 -1.17
N LYS A 93 -2.95 -19.59 -0.41
CA LYS A 93 -3.94 -20.56 -0.87
C LYS A 93 -5.12 -20.54 0.08
N ASN A 94 -6.30 -20.97 -0.41
CA ASN A 94 -7.47 -21.20 0.45
C ASN A 94 -7.10 -21.97 1.74
N ALA A 95 -6.22 -22.96 1.63
CA ALA A 95 -5.83 -23.83 2.73
C ALA A 95 -5.04 -23.14 3.86
N ASN A 96 -4.35 -22.01 3.61
CA ASN A 96 -3.52 -21.32 4.59
C ASN A 96 -4.00 -19.90 4.93
N SER A 97 -5.20 -19.51 4.48
CA SER A 97 -5.75 -18.18 4.73
C SER A 97 -7.13 -18.20 5.37
N ILE A 98 -7.43 -17.16 6.16
CA ILE A 98 -8.78 -16.73 6.51
C ILE A 98 -9.18 -15.61 5.52
N SER A 99 -10.43 -15.60 5.09
CA SER A 99 -10.97 -14.61 4.14
C SER A 99 -12.08 -13.83 4.79
N ILE A 100 -11.98 -12.50 4.70
CA ILE A 100 -12.90 -11.52 5.27
C ILE A 100 -13.49 -10.71 4.11
N GLU A 101 -14.80 -10.78 3.93
CA GLU A 101 -15.56 -10.03 2.93
C GLU A 101 -16.20 -8.81 3.58
N MET A 102 -15.88 -7.61 3.08
CA MET A 102 -16.53 -6.37 3.51
C MET A 102 -17.79 -6.12 2.69
N CYS A 103 -18.90 -5.87 3.39
CA CYS A 103 -20.20 -5.53 2.83
C CYS A 103 -20.36 -4.02 2.63
N ASP A 104 -21.15 -3.65 1.63
CA ASP A 104 -21.64 -2.28 1.45
C ASP A 104 -23.10 -2.24 1.88
N ASN A 105 -23.36 -1.68 3.05
CA ASN A 105 -24.68 -1.58 3.64
C ASN A 105 -25.57 -0.49 3.02
N HIS A 106 -25.06 0.27 2.05
CA HIS A 106 -25.80 1.32 1.36
C HIS A 106 -26.15 0.88 -0.06
N LYS A 107 -27.37 1.22 -0.49
CA LYS A 107 -27.82 0.98 -1.86
C LYS A 107 -28.04 2.31 -2.56
N ASP A 108 -26.97 2.84 -3.13
CA ASP A 108 -26.95 4.18 -3.73
C ASP A 108 -26.38 4.22 -5.17
N GLY A 109 -26.11 3.05 -5.75
CA GLY A 109 -25.59 2.91 -7.11
C GLY A 109 -24.06 2.88 -7.19
N THR A 110 -23.35 2.94 -6.06
CA THR A 110 -21.89 2.84 -5.99
C THR A 110 -21.47 1.90 -4.88
N VAL A 111 -20.60 0.94 -5.16
CA VAL A 111 -20.05 0.08 -4.11
C VAL A 111 -19.05 0.85 -3.24
N HIS A 112 -19.42 1.13 -1.99
CA HIS A 112 -18.60 1.85 -1.02
C HIS A 112 -18.71 1.25 0.39
N ILE A 113 -17.58 0.87 0.98
CA ILE A 113 -17.55 0.33 2.34
C ILE A 113 -17.56 1.51 3.33
N CYS A 114 -18.60 1.61 4.17
CA CYS A 114 -18.69 2.68 5.18
C CYS A 114 -17.65 2.53 6.30
N ASP A 115 -17.44 3.61 7.06
CA ASP A 115 -16.44 3.69 8.12
C ASP A 115 -16.70 2.69 9.26
N GLU A 116 -17.97 2.39 9.55
CA GLU A 116 -18.39 1.41 10.54
C GLU A 116 -18.00 -0.01 10.13
N THR A 117 -18.28 -0.41 8.88
CA THR A 117 -17.84 -1.70 8.33
C THR A 117 -16.32 -1.82 8.36
N LEU A 118 -15.61 -0.74 8.04
CA LEU A 118 -14.15 -0.70 8.11
C LEU A 118 -13.66 -0.88 9.55
N ALA A 119 -14.27 -0.18 10.52
CA ALA A 119 -13.92 -0.29 11.92
C ALA A 119 -14.12 -1.72 12.47
N ASN A 120 -15.22 -2.36 12.08
CA ASN A 120 -15.51 -3.76 12.43
C ASN A 120 -14.51 -4.71 11.77
N THR A 121 -14.16 -4.47 10.50
CA THR A 121 -13.14 -5.24 9.77
C THR A 121 -11.78 -5.14 10.45
N TYR A 122 -11.37 -3.94 10.88
CA TYR A 122 -10.11 -3.75 11.59
C TYR A 122 -10.09 -4.49 12.92
N ALA A 123 -11.18 -4.43 13.67
CA ALA A 123 -11.31 -5.11 14.94
C ALA A 123 -11.29 -6.64 14.79
N LEU A 124 -11.94 -7.17 13.75
CA LEU A 124 -11.93 -8.59 13.42
C LEU A 124 -10.53 -9.04 12.99
N ALA A 125 -9.88 -8.30 12.08
CA ALA A 125 -8.52 -8.61 11.63
C ALA A 125 -7.55 -8.66 12.81
N ARG A 126 -7.58 -7.69 13.74
CA ARG A 126 -6.77 -7.71 14.98
C ARG A 126 -7.03 -8.97 15.82
N ALA A 127 -8.29 -9.33 16.02
CA ALA A 127 -8.66 -10.50 16.83
C ALA A 127 -8.12 -11.81 16.20
N LEU A 128 -8.27 -11.96 14.88
CA LEU A 128 -7.77 -13.11 14.13
C LEU A 128 -6.24 -13.15 14.09
N MET A 129 -5.58 -12.01 13.88
CA MET A 129 -4.13 -11.88 13.94
C MET A 129 -3.58 -12.36 15.28
N LYS A 130 -4.18 -11.91 16.38
CA LYS A 130 -3.82 -12.36 17.74
C LYS A 130 -4.09 -13.86 17.93
N LYS A 131 -5.26 -14.36 17.49
CA LYS A 131 -5.67 -15.77 17.63
C LYS A 131 -4.73 -16.73 16.91
N TYR A 132 -4.24 -16.35 15.73
CA TYR A 132 -3.44 -17.22 14.85
C TYR A 132 -1.97 -16.84 14.76
N ASN A 133 -1.53 -15.85 15.53
CA ASN A 133 -0.17 -15.30 15.48
C ASN A 133 0.25 -14.90 14.06
N ILE A 134 -0.59 -14.08 13.42
CA ILE A 134 -0.37 -13.52 12.09
C ILE A 134 0.08 -12.07 12.26
N ASP A 135 1.22 -11.72 11.67
CA ASP A 135 1.69 -10.32 11.64
C ASP A 135 0.94 -9.51 10.56
N ILE A 136 1.16 -8.21 10.55
CA ILE A 136 0.44 -7.32 9.62
C ILE A 136 0.84 -7.57 8.15
N ASP A 137 2.04 -8.09 7.88
CA ASP A 137 2.53 -8.31 6.51
C ASP A 137 1.87 -9.50 5.84
N HIS A 138 1.29 -10.37 6.66
CA HIS A 138 0.43 -11.46 6.24
C HIS A 138 -1.07 -11.10 6.16
N VAL A 139 -1.43 -9.82 6.30
CA VAL A 139 -2.73 -9.28 5.90
C VAL A 139 -2.61 -8.70 4.49
N VAL A 140 -3.31 -9.29 3.53
CA VAL A 140 -3.17 -8.98 2.09
C VAL A 140 -4.52 -8.79 1.40
N ARG A 141 -4.52 -8.21 0.21
CA ARG A 141 -5.69 -8.15 -0.68
C ARG A 141 -5.76 -9.41 -1.53
N HIS A 142 -6.94 -9.80 -2.01
CA HIS A 142 -7.04 -10.84 -3.03
C HIS A 142 -6.24 -10.48 -4.29
N TYR A 143 -6.16 -9.18 -4.61
CA TYR A 143 -5.28 -8.62 -5.64
C TYR A 143 -3.81 -9.03 -5.47
N ASP A 144 -3.28 -9.01 -4.25
CA ASP A 144 -1.87 -9.36 -4.00
C ASP A 144 -1.62 -10.87 -4.19
N VAL A 145 -2.67 -11.70 -4.06
CA VAL A 145 -2.61 -13.15 -4.23
C VAL A 145 -2.55 -13.56 -5.70
N ASN A 146 -3.49 -13.11 -6.51
CA ASN A 146 -3.59 -13.59 -7.89
C ASN A 146 -3.94 -12.50 -8.91
N GLY A 147 -4.01 -11.23 -8.51
CA GLY A 147 -4.32 -10.12 -9.40
C GLY A 147 -5.78 -9.84 -9.64
N LYS A 148 -6.70 -10.57 -9.00
CA LYS A 148 -8.11 -10.21 -9.02
C LYS A 148 -8.26 -8.79 -8.47
N LEU A 149 -8.97 -7.91 -9.18
CA LEU A 149 -9.26 -6.55 -8.74
C LEU A 149 -10.21 -6.57 -7.53
N CYS A 150 -9.69 -6.95 -6.37
CA CYS A 150 -10.43 -7.18 -5.14
C CYS A 150 -9.51 -6.99 -3.92
N PRO A 151 -9.83 -6.10 -2.98
CA PRO A 151 -11.01 -5.23 -2.97
C PRO A 151 -10.84 -4.01 -3.90
N ASN A 152 -11.75 -3.82 -4.85
CA ASN A 152 -11.79 -2.66 -5.74
C ASN A 152 -12.90 -1.67 -5.32
N CYS A 153 -12.85 -1.30 -4.05
CA CYS A 153 -13.70 -0.30 -3.42
C CYS A 153 -12.83 0.65 -2.61
N ASN A 154 -13.33 1.85 -2.31
CA ASN A 154 -12.69 2.84 -1.43
C ASN A 154 -11.23 3.19 -1.81
N GLY A 155 -10.82 2.94 -3.06
CA GLY A 155 -9.44 3.10 -3.50
C GLY A 155 -8.45 2.06 -2.95
N LEU A 156 -8.90 0.93 -2.39
CA LEU A 156 -8.04 -0.06 -1.71
C LEU A 156 -7.04 -0.80 -2.63
N LEU A 157 -7.21 -0.74 -3.95
CA LEU A 157 -6.17 -1.18 -4.89
C LEU A 157 -4.98 -0.20 -4.95
N ASN A 158 -5.15 1.04 -4.49
CA ASN A 158 -4.05 1.97 -4.31
C ASN A 158 -3.23 1.55 -3.09
N ASP A 159 -1.94 1.32 -3.27
CA ASP A 159 -1.07 0.83 -2.19
C ASP A 159 -1.00 1.79 -1.00
N ASN A 160 -1.13 3.11 -1.19
CA ASN A 160 -1.14 4.03 -0.05
C ASN A 160 -2.40 3.88 0.79
N VAL A 161 -3.56 3.71 0.15
CA VAL A 161 -4.84 3.48 0.85
C VAL A 161 -4.81 2.12 1.55
N TRP A 162 -4.22 1.11 0.90
CA TRP A 162 -4.01 -0.20 1.50
C TRP A 162 -3.10 -0.14 2.73
N GLN A 163 -2.02 0.64 2.70
CA GLN A 163 -1.19 0.85 3.88
C GLN A 163 -1.95 1.57 5.00
N THR A 164 -2.81 2.55 4.68
CA THR A 164 -3.70 3.16 5.68
C THR A 164 -4.64 2.13 6.31
N PHE A 165 -5.23 1.24 5.49
CA PHE A 165 -6.05 0.13 5.97
C PHE A 165 -5.27 -0.77 6.94
N LYS A 166 -4.05 -1.19 6.59
CA LYS A 166 -3.16 -1.99 7.46
C LYS A 166 -2.77 -1.24 8.75
N ASN A 167 -2.49 0.06 8.67
CA ASN A 167 -2.18 0.89 9.83
C ASN A 167 -3.36 0.99 10.79
N ASN A 168 -4.59 1.10 10.28
CA ASN A 168 -5.80 1.11 11.10
C ASN A 168 -6.02 -0.21 11.83
N ILE A 169 -5.58 -1.33 11.25
CA ILE A 169 -5.52 -2.62 11.96
C ILE A 169 -4.51 -2.54 13.11
N GLN A 170 -3.24 -2.20 12.84
CA GLN A 170 -2.17 -2.24 13.85
C GLN A 170 -2.36 -1.25 15.00
N ASN A 171 -2.73 -0.02 14.68
CA ASN A 171 -2.80 1.08 15.66
C ASN A 171 -4.09 1.08 16.47
N SER A 172 -4.98 0.10 16.25
CA SER A 172 -6.27 0.01 16.92
C SER A 172 -7.14 1.27 16.75
N THR A 173 -6.97 1.99 15.64
CA THR A 173 -7.73 3.18 15.30
C THR A 173 -9.04 2.80 14.58
N THR A 174 -10.10 3.57 14.82
CA THR A 174 -11.40 3.48 14.10
C THR A 174 -11.54 4.63 13.10
N GLY A 175 -10.42 5.13 12.58
CA GLY A 175 -10.42 6.31 11.70
C GLY A 175 -10.97 5.97 10.30
N ALA A 176 -11.69 6.92 9.71
CA ALA A 176 -12.25 6.81 8.36
C ALA A 176 -11.21 6.36 7.32
N LEU A 177 -11.64 5.62 6.28
CA LEU A 177 -10.88 5.55 5.03
C LEU A 177 -11.06 6.90 4.33
N GLY A 178 -10.35 7.93 4.81
CA GLY A 178 -10.69 9.32 4.59
C GLY A 178 -11.06 9.70 3.15
N THR A 179 -12.18 10.40 2.98
CA THR A 179 -12.44 11.24 1.82
C THR A 179 -11.66 12.55 1.97
N GLY A 180 -10.55 12.69 1.25
CA GLY A 180 -9.86 13.98 1.10
C GLY A 180 -8.53 14.14 1.85
N THR A 181 -7.50 14.43 1.06
CA THR A 181 -6.35 15.31 1.33
C THR A 181 -5.92 15.50 2.80
N VAL A 182 -5.16 14.55 3.34
CA VAL A 182 -4.14 14.83 4.37
C VAL A 182 -2.91 13.97 4.09
N VAL A 183 -1.75 14.61 4.14
CA VAL A 183 -0.47 13.99 3.82
C VAL A 183 0.02 13.12 5.00
N PRO A 184 0.52 11.88 4.78
CA PRO A 184 0.76 10.91 5.86
C PRO A 184 1.96 11.22 6.78
N SER A 185 1.94 10.62 7.98
CA SER A 185 3.10 10.43 8.87
C SER A 185 3.68 9.01 8.73
N ALA A 186 4.85 8.76 9.34
CA ALA A 186 5.80 7.71 8.93
C ALA A 186 5.44 6.25 9.09
N ALA A 187 5.96 5.45 8.17
CA ALA A 187 6.12 4.01 8.32
C ALA A 187 7.33 3.69 9.25
N LYS A 188 7.06 2.99 10.35
CA LYS A 188 8.05 2.41 11.27
C LYS A 188 8.29 0.93 10.92
N ASN A 189 9.54 0.53 10.74
CA ASN A 189 9.98 -0.86 10.62
C ASN A 189 11.11 -1.10 11.64
N ASP A 190 10.94 -2.11 12.50
CA ASP A 190 11.70 -2.26 13.73
C ASP A 190 13.01 -3.06 13.63
N ASN A 191 13.46 -3.50 12.44
CA ASN A 191 14.74 -4.24 12.34
C ASN A 191 15.58 -4.03 11.07
N LEU A 192 15.38 -2.93 10.35
CA LEU A 192 16.40 -2.34 9.48
C LEU A 192 16.24 -0.84 9.58
N ASP A 193 17.33 -0.12 9.80
CA ASP A 193 17.37 1.34 9.76
C ASP A 193 16.59 1.85 8.53
N SER A 194 15.44 2.51 8.78
CA SER A 194 14.44 2.80 7.75
C SER A 194 15.11 3.53 6.58
N LEU A 195 15.10 2.90 5.40
CA LEU A 195 15.69 3.48 4.17
C LEU A 195 15.17 4.90 3.91
N ILE A 196 13.89 5.13 4.25
CA ILE A 196 13.24 6.44 4.18
C ILE A 196 13.83 7.39 5.22
N ALA A 197 14.03 6.95 6.47
CA ALA A 197 14.69 7.77 7.50
C ALA A 197 16.13 8.15 7.12
N ARG A 198 16.89 7.22 6.51
CA ARG A 198 18.21 7.51 5.94
C ARG A 198 18.12 8.51 4.80
N GLY A 199 17.16 8.36 3.88
CA GLY A 199 16.88 9.34 2.83
C GLY A 199 16.53 10.73 3.38
N GLN A 200 15.69 10.79 4.41
CA GLN A 200 15.36 12.03 5.12
C GLN A 200 16.63 12.67 5.71
N GLN A 201 17.48 11.89 6.37
CA GLN A 201 18.75 12.37 6.91
C GLN A 201 19.69 12.89 5.80
N HIS A 202 19.81 12.18 4.67
CA HIS A 202 20.58 12.67 3.53
C HIS A 202 20.01 13.97 2.95
N SER A 203 18.69 14.11 2.90
CA SER A 203 18.05 15.36 2.46
C SER A 203 18.36 16.54 3.39
N ILE A 204 18.43 16.31 4.70
CA ILE A 204 18.84 17.32 5.69
C ILE A 204 20.31 17.71 5.45
N ASN A 205 21.19 16.72 5.33
CA ASN A 205 22.62 16.95 5.12
C ASN A 205 22.89 17.72 3.82
N PHE A 206 22.13 17.43 2.76
CA PHE A 206 22.33 18.03 1.44
C PHE A 206 21.75 19.45 1.34
N THR A 207 20.72 19.77 2.11
CA THR A 207 20.00 21.07 1.98
C THR A 207 20.19 22.00 3.17
N GLY A 208 20.59 21.47 4.33
CA GLY A 208 20.61 22.19 5.61
C GLY A 208 19.23 22.40 6.25
N HIS A 209 18.15 21.92 5.63
CA HIS A 209 16.78 22.10 6.14
C HIS A 209 16.35 20.91 6.98
N SER A 210 16.02 21.17 8.24
CA SER A 210 15.60 20.16 9.21
C SER A 210 14.19 19.65 8.95
N ILE A 211 14.04 18.33 8.93
CA ILE A 211 12.77 17.59 8.94
C ILE A 211 12.87 16.44 9.95
N ALA A 212 11.75 15.77 10.25
CA ALA A 212 11.82 14.53 11.01
C ALA A 212 12.43 13.41 10.15
N THR A 213 13.24 12.55 10.76
CA THR A 213 13.81 11.32 10.17
C THR A 213 13.04 10.10 10.70
N ASP A 214 11.73 10.15 10.54
CA ASP A 214 10.78 9.21 11.14
C ASP A 214 10.46 8.02 10.23
N GLY A 215 10.89 8.04 8.97
CA GLY A 215 10.50 7.06 7.95
C GLY A 215 9.23 7.47 7.18
N ALA A 216 8.76 8.72 7.31
CA ALA A 216 7.58 9.22 6.61
C ALA A 216 7.88 9.82 5.26
N TYR A 217 7.12 9.39 4.27
CA TYR A 217 6.87 10.24 3.11
C TYR A 217 5.72 11.22 3.41
N GLY A 218 6.00 12.24 4.22
CA GLY A 218 5.08 13.34 4.52
C GLY A 218 5.33 14.61 3.68
N PRO A 219 4.57 15.70 3.88
CA PRO A 219 4.70 16.90 3.07
C PRO A 219 6.01 17.64 3.35
N LYS A 220 6.56 17.49 4.57
CA LYS A 220 7.89 17.99 4.92
C LYS A 220 8.99 17.26 4.14
N THR A 221 8.91 15.92 4.03
CA THR A 221 9.82 15.10 3.22
C THR A 221 9.72 15.48 1.74
N GLN A 222 8.50 15.61 1.22
CA GLN A 222 8.27 16.04 -0.17
C GLN A 222 8.86 17.44 -0.45
N ALA A 223 8.63 18.41 0.44
CA ALA A 223 9.22 19.74 0.31
C ALA A 223 10.74 19.68 0.37
N ASN A 224 11.33 18.81 1.19
CA ASN A 224 12.79 18.69 1.26
C ASN A 224 13.40 18.03 0.02
N ILE A 225 12.72 17.05 -0.59
CA ILE A 225 13.11 16.52 -1.89
C ILE A 225 13.10 17.64 -2.95
N ALA A 226 12.08 18.49 -2.97
CA ALA A 226 12.05 19.64 -3.88
C ALA A 226 13.22 20.61 -3.61
N ARG A 227 13.61 20.80 -2.34
CA ARG A 227 14.83 21.56 -1.99
C ARG A 227 16.10 20.90 -2.51
N CYS A 228 16.22 19.56 -2.42
CA CYS A 228 17.34 18.85 -3.01
C CYS A 228 17.47 19.14 -4.51
N PHE A 229 16.37 19.10 -5.26
CA PHE A 229 16.39 19.43 -6.69
C PHE A 229 16.70 20.91 -6.96
N GLN A 230 16.10 21.85 -6.21
CA GLN A 230 16.41 23.28 -6.34
C GLN A 230 17.89 23.56 -6.04
N HIS A 231 18.44 22.94 -4.99
CA HIS A 231 19.84 23.07 -4.57
C HIS A 231 20.79 22.47 -5.62
N ALA A 232 20.51 21.26 -6.09
CA ALA A 232 21.27 20.61 -7.14
C ALA A 232 21.28 21.41 -8.45
N ILE A 233 20.13 21.93 -8.88
CA ILE A 233 20.02 22.78 -10.09
C ILE A 233 20.85 24.06 -9.93
N ASN A 234 20.90 24.64 -8.73
CA ASN A 234 21.75 25.81 -8.47
C ASN A 234 23.24 25.46 -8.56
N LEU A 235 23.66 24.31 -8.03
CA LEU A 235 25.04 23.87 -8.05
C LEU A 235 25.50 23.46 -9.46
N ASP A 236 24.70 22.69 -10.18
CA ASP A 236 25.05 22.16 -11.50
C ASP A 236 24.91 23.22 -12.60
N TYR A 237 23.90 24.12 -12.50
CA TYR A 237 23.49 24.98 -13.61
C TYR A 237 23.46 26.48 -13.28
N GLY A 238 23.79 26.88 -12.05
CA GLY A 238 23.87 28.30 -11.68
C GLY A 238 22.54 29.05 -11.75
N ALA A 239 21.41 28.35 -11.65
CA ALA A 239 20.07 28.91 -11.89
C ALA A 239 19.58 29.93 -10.84
N LYS A 240 20.26 30.06 -9.70
CA LYS A 240 19.95 30.99 -8.59
C LYS A 240 18.49 30.92 -8.12
N LEU A 241 17.92 29.71 -8.13
CA LEU A 241 16.61 29.42 -7.57
C LEU A 241 16.59 29.65 -6.07
N LYS A 242 15.44 30.08 -5.54
CA LYS A 242 15.15 30.00 -4.11
C LYS A 242 14.99 28.52 -3.73
N VAL A 243 15.67 28.09 -2.67
CA VAL A 243 15.59 26.72 -2.13
C VAL A 243 14.50 26.67 -1.04
N ASP A 244 13.24 26.81 -1.45
CA ASP A 244 12.09 26.93 -0.55
C ASP A 244 11.29 25.63 -0.40
N GLY A 245 11.52 24.65 -1.27
CA GLY A 245 10.76 23.39 -1.33
C GLY A 245 9.45 23.52 -2.10
N ALA A 246 9.19 24.66 -2.73
CA ALA A 246 8.08 24.88 -3.64
C ALA A 246 8.59 24.77 -5.09
N PHE A 247 8.37 23.62 -5.74
CA PHE A 247 8.85 23.38 -7.11
C PHE A 247 7.94 24.02 -8.18
N GLY A 248 7.82 25.35 -8.13
CA GLY A 248 6.94 26.15 -8.96
C GLY A 248 7.47 26.43 -10.36
N LYS A 249 6.85 27.39 -11.06
CA LYS A 249 7.14 27.75 -12.47
C LYS A 249 8.64 27.94 -12.75
N ASN A 250 9.35 28.70 -11.89
CA ASN A 250 10.77 29.00 -12.09
C ASN A 250 11.63 27.74 -11.93
N SER A 251 11.39 26.91 -10.91
CA SER A 251 12.10 25.64 -10.73
C SER A 251 11.80 24.65 -11.87
N LYS A 252 10.54 24.58 -12.32
CA LYS A 252 10.14 23.76 -13.49
C LYS A 252 10.80 24.25 -14.79
N ALA A 253 10.98 25.56 -14.95
CA ALA A 253 11.67 26.14 -16.11
C ALA A 253 13.19 25.86 -16.05
N ALA A 254 13.80 26.06 -14.89
CA ALA A 254 15.23 25.78 -14.67
C ALA A 254 15.57 24.29 -14.78
N LEU A 255 14.67 23.38 -14.40
CA LEU A 255 14.83 21.95 -14.68
C LEU A 255 14.84 21.66 -16.19
N GLY A 256 14.06 22.42 -16.98
CA GLY A 256 14.04 22.33 -18.44
C GLY A 256 13.98 20.90 -18.96
N GLN A 257 14.97 20.54 -19.78
CA GLN A 257 15.21 19.18 -20.30
C GLN A 257 16.41 18.51 -19.63
N HIS A 258 16.89 19.03 -18.49
CA HIS A 258 17.95 18.38 -17.74
C HIS A 258 17.49 17.01 -17.25
N TYR A 259 18.42 16.06 -17.29
CA TYR A 259 18.23 14.68 -16.89
C TYR A 259 19.51 14.15 -16.28
N VAL A 260 19.43 13.01 -15.61
CA VAL A 260 20.60 12.20 -15.27
C VAL A 260 20.43 10.75 -15.67
N LYS A 261 21.52 10.10 -16.11
CA LYS A 261 21.58 8.70 -16.53
C LYS A 261 22.92 8.05 -16.15
N ARG A 262 22.99 6.74 -16.33
CA ARG A 262 24.17 5.92 -16.02
C ARG A 262 25.48 6.55 -16.52
N LYS A 263 26.50 6.51 -15.66
CA LYS A 263 27.87 7.05 -15.84
C LYS A 263 28.01 8.57 -15.68
N GLU A 264 26.95 9.30 -15.38
CA GLU A 264 27.05 10.74 -15.08
C GLU A 264 27.41 10.98 -13.61
N THR A 265 28.00 12.14 -13.33
CA THR A 265 28.37 12.58 -11.98
C THR A 265 28.05 14.06 -11.84
N GLN A 266 27.06 14.41 -11.03
CA GLN A 266 26.58 15.78 -10.82
C GLN A 266 25.67 15.84 -9.58
N TYR A 267 25.39 17.03 -9.07
CA TYR A 267 24.56 17.18 -7.86
C TYR A 267 23.09 16.79 -8.09
N LEU A 268 22.60 16.85 -9.34
CA LEU A 268 21.28 16.34 -9.69
C LEU A 268 21.17 14.82 -9.48
N VAL A 269 22.27 14.08 -9.60
CA VAL A 269 22.30 12.64 -9.27
C VAL A 269 22.08 12.46 -7.76
N THR A 270 22.77 13.23 -6.92
CA THR A 270 22.55 13.22 -5.46
C THR A 270 21.08 13.47 -5.11
N ALA A 271 20.45 14.43 -5.77
CA ALA A 271 19.04 14.72 -5.56
C ALA A 271 18.13 13.55 -5.95
N VAL A 272 18.44 12.82 -7.02
CA VAL A 272 17.69 11.63 -7.44
C VAL A 272 17.89 10.46 -6.47
N GLU A 273 19.12 10.19 -6.03
CA GLU A 273 19.44 9.15 -5.03
C GLU A 273 18.66 9.38 -3.74
N ILE A 274 18.71 10.60 -3.20
CA ILE A 274 17.97 11.00 -1.99
C ILE A 274 16.46 10.87 -2.19
N ALA A 275 15.94 11.33 -3.32
CA ALA A 275 14.50 11.27 -3.60
C ALA A 275 13.99 9.82 -3.69
N LEU A 276 14.79 8.90 -4.25
CA LEU A 276 14.46 7.48 -4.32
C LEU A 276 14.46 6.85 -2.94
N MET A 277 15.48 7.10 -2.10
CA MET A 277 15.53 6.59 -0.73
C MET A 277 14.32 7.05 0.09
N CYS A 278 13.99 8.35 0.02
CA CYS A 278 12.81 8.89 0.70
C CYS A 278 11.50 8.21 0.24
N ARG A 279 11.47 7.67 -0.98
CA ARG A 279 10.32 6.95 -1.56
C ARG A 279 10.42 5.43 -1.41
N GLY A 280 11.41 4.93 -0.67
CA GLY A 280 11.58 3.51 -0.37
C GLY A 280 12.32 2.70 -1.45
N TYR A 281 12.93 3.36 -2.44
CA TYR A 281 13.74 2.70 -3.47
C TYR A 281 15.22 2.81 -3.10
N ASP A 282 15.95 1.69 -3.08
CA ASP A 282 17.36 1.66 -2.67
C ASP A 282 18.30 1.97 -3.85
N PRO A 283 18.94 3.15 -3.92
CA PRO A 283 19.92 3.48 -4.96
C PRO A 283 21.29 2.81 -4.77
N SER A 284 21.48 2.03 -3.69
CA SER A 284 22.76 1.45 -3.26
C SER A 284 23.79 2.47 -2.72
N GLY A 285 23.31 3.60 -2.20
CA GLY A 285 24.15 4.66 -1.61
C GLY A 285 23.69 6.07 -1.99
N VAL A 286 24.29 7.07 -1.35
CA VAL A 286 24.15 8.48 -1.74
C VAL A 286 25.55 9.09 -1.75
N GLU A 287 25.92 9.65 -2.88
CA GLU A 287 27.19 10.37 -3.05
C GLU A 287 26.93 11.86 -3.30
N CYS A 288 27.91 12.71 -2.99
CA CYS A 288 27.80 14.16 -3.18
C CYS A 288 29.13 14.72 -3.74
N PRO A 289 29.21 15.08 -5.04
CA PRO A 289 28.17 14.88 -6.06
C PRO A 289 27.90 13.40 -6.35
N GLY A 290 26.66 13.10 -6.73
CA GLY A 290 26.15 11.74 -6.92
C GLY A 290 26.75 11.09 -8.16
N LYS A 291 26.88 9.75 -8.14
CA LYS A 291 27.41 8.98 -9.27
C LYS A 291 26.35 8.03 -9.75
N PHE A 292 25.91 8.20 -11.00
CA PHE A 292 24.83 7.39 -11.53
C PHE A 292 25.33 5.98 -11.89
N GLY A 293 25.40 5.12 -10.88
CA GLY A 293 25.81 3.72 -10.95
C GLY A 293 24.69 2.77 -11.37
N SER A 294 25.00 1.47 -11.39
CA SER A 294 24.01 0.43 -11.71
C SER A 294 22.92 0.26 -10.66
N GLY A 295 23.23 0.50 -9.37
CA GLY A 295 22.24 0.47 -8.29
C GLY A 295 21.17 1.56 -8.49
N LEU A 296 21.62 2.79 -8.73
CA LEU A 296 20.72 3.91 -9.05
C LEU A 296 19.91 3.68 -10.32
N GLU A 297 20.52 3.13 -11.38
CA GLU A 297 19.79 2.79 -12.62
C GLU A 297 18.66 1.79 -12.37
N ALA A 298 18.92 0.76 -11.56
CA ALA A 298 17.91 -0.22 -11.19
C ALA A 298 16.79 0.44 -10.37
N ALA A 299 17.11 1.28 -9.39
CA ALA A 299 16.14 2.00 -8.58
C ALA A 299 15.27 2.96 -9.42
N VAL A 300 15.87 3.68 -10.39
CA VAL A 300 15.12 4.53 -11.32
C VAL A 300 14.18 3.72 -12.20
N LYS A 301 14.63 2.59 -12.76
CA LYS A 301 13.76 1.71 -13.58
C LYS A 301 12.60 1.15 -12.77
N GLN A 302 12.86 0.73 -11.53
CA GLN A 302 11.80 0.27 -10.63
C GLN A 302 10.79 1.38 -10.36
N PHE A 303 11.26 2.57 -10.00
CA PHE A 303 10.39 3.73 -9.78
C PHE A 303 9.59 4.09 -11.05
N GLN A 304 10.20 4.06 -12.23
CA GLN A 304 9.51 4.32 -13.49
C GLN A 304 8.39 3.30 -13.73
N SER A 305 8.68 2.01 -13.54
CA SER A 305 7.71 0.92 -13.68
C SER A 305 6.51 1.13 -12.75
N ASP A 306 6.77 1.34 -11.46
CA ASP A 306 5.72 1.50 -10.44
C ASP A 306 4.85 2.74 -10.64
N ARG A 307 5.36 3.75 -11.36
CA ARG A 307 4.68 5.02 -11.59
C ARG A 307 4.10 5.16 -13.00
N GLY A 308 4.13 4.09 -13.80
CA GLY A 308 3.62 4.08 -15.18
C GLY A 308 4.38 5.03 -16.11
N LEU A 309 5.66 5.24 -15.85
CA LEU A 309 6.55 6.03 -16.70
C LEU A 309 7.24 5.13 -17.72
N LYS A 310 7.84 5.73 -18.75
CA LYS A 310 8.76 5.02 -19.64
C LYS A 310 9.93 4.47 -18.83
N VAL A 311 10.15 3.16 -18.87
CA VAL A 311 11.20 2.45 -18.13
C VAL A 311 12.52 2.46 -18.93
N ASP A 312 13.19 3.61 -18.97
CA ASP A 312 14.45 3.78 -19.70
C ASP A 312 15.68 3.94 -18.79
N GLY A 313 15.50 3.96 -17.47
CA GLY A 313 16.59 4.15 -16.51
C GLY A 313 17.18 5.57 -16.50
N ILE A 314 16.51 6.52 -17.16
CA ILE A 314 16.90 7.92 -17.21
C ILE A 314 16.01 8.71 -16.25
N ALA A 315 16.61 9.36 -15.27
CA ALA A 315 15.90 10.33 -14.44
C ALA A 315 15.76 11.66 -15.20
N GLY A 316 14.88 11.66 -16.20
CA GLY A 316 14.50 12.85 -16.96
C GLY A 316 13.38 13.64 -16.28
N ARG A 317 12.93 14.71 -16.93
CA ARG A 317 11.93 15.65 -16.42
C ARG A 317 10.72 14.96 -15.77
N ASN A 318 10.08 14.01 -16.46
CA ASN A 318 8.89 13.34 -15.94
C ASN A 318 9.19 12.48 -14.71
N THR A 319 10.33 11.77 -14.70
CA THR A 319 10.79 11.01 -13.55
C THR A 319 11.05 11.93 -12.36
N ILE A 320 11.78 13.02 -12.56
CA ILE A 320 12.13 13.99 -11.51
C ILE A 320 10.87 14.66 -10.92
N LEU A 321 9.94 15.12 -11.77
CA LEU A 321 8.67 15.71 -11.28
C LEU A 321 7.86 14.69 -10.46
N LYS A 322 7.80 13.44 -10.92
CA LYS A 322 7.10 12.36 -10.19
C LYS A 322 7.77 12.03 -8.86
N LEU A 323 9.11 12.07 -8.78
CA LEU A 323 9.89 11.90 -7.54
C LEU A 323 9.59 13.00 -6.52
N MET A 324 9.24 14.20 -6.97
CA MET A 324 8.79 15.31 -6.11
C MET A 324 7.28 15.27 -5.83
N GLY A 325 6.52 14.39 -6.48
CA GLY A 325 5.06 14.33 -6.34
C GLY A 325 4.32 15.53 -6.96
N VAL A 326 4.84 16.11 -8.06
CA VAL A 326 4.29 17.31 -8.74
C VAL A 326 4.17 17.16 -10.25
#